data_AF-A0A6J6BHC0-F1
#
_entry.id   AF-A0A6J6BHC0-F1
#
_cell.length_a   1.000
_cell.length_b   1.000
_cell.length_c   1.000
_cell.angle_alpha   90.00
_cell.angle_beta   90.00
_cell.angle_gamma   90.00
#
_symmetry.space_group_name_H-M   'P 1'
#
loop_
_entity.id
_entity.type
_entity.pdbx_description
1 polymer ?
#
loop_
_entity_poly.entity_id
_entity_poly.type
_entity_poly.pdbx_seq_one_letter_code
_entity_poly.pdbx_strand_id
1 'polypeptide(L)'
;MTLNDPATGGTSSATVTSGITSGGSSVLTATPATGYTFTSWSCTGGSMSGSTNNPMTLSNITGDVTCTPTFTAIVVFPTSIITHTDQTVKSVFIDGTATPLTNAYYSVQTSRCKTTINGVNPGVIYYWTNFTSSGTGSQALVSETSSAGSSYLLQFTSSGSNIYKAGTTTVAKGWKLTWNSSTGALTVSGLAAGNYWIGVKYSASALSGKAAPNPTSLTYRFSGNGGGTAQSMTLSKKS
;
A
#
# COMPACT_ATOMS: atom_id res chain seq x y z
N MET A 1 -25.10 -24.84 -21.68
CA MET A 1 -24.16 -23.71 -21.50
C MET A 1 -23.46 -23.88 -20.17
N THR A 2 -22.17 -23.59 -20.13
CA THR A 2 -21.36 -23.65 -18.91
C THR A 2 -20.73 -22.28 -18.63
N LEU A 3 -20.74 -21.88 -17.36
CA LEU A 3 -19.98 -20.73 -16.87
C LEU A 3 -18.76 -21.25 -16.12
N ASN A 4 -17.58 -20.80 -16.52
CA ASN A 4 -16.33 -21.20 -15.91
C ASN A 4 -15.69 -19.98 -15.27
N ASP A 5 -16.05 -19.74 -14.01
CA ASP A 5 -15.53 -18.65 -13.20
C ASP A 5 -14.05 -18.86 -12.89
N PRO A 6 -13.21 -17.81 -12.97
CA PRO A 6 -11.84 -17.88 -12.49
C PRO A 6 -11.83 -18.12 -10.97
N ALA A 7 -10.79 -18.79 -10.47
CA ALA A 7 -10.65 -19.11 -9.05
C ALA A 7 -10.63 -17.87 -8.12
N THR A 8 -10.31 -16.69 -8.68
CA THR A 8 -10.28 -15.40 -7.96
C THR A 8 -10.87 -14.29 -8.84
N GLY A 9 -11.38 -13.24 -8.22
CA GLY A 9 -11.76 -11.98 -8.88
C GLY A 9 -13.25 -11.72 -9.04
N GLY A 10 -14.10 -12.74 -8.95
CA GLY A 10 -15.56 -12.58 -9.00
C GLY A 10 -16.28 -13.87 -9.36
N THR A 11 -17.59 -13.77 -9.60
CA THR A 11 -18.45 -14.88 -10.05
C THR A 11 -19.27 -14.47 -11.27
N SER A 12 -19.85 -15.44 -11.96
CA SER A 12 -20.83 -15.19 -13.03
C SER A 12 -22.13 -15.93 -12.82
N SER A 13 -23.18 -15.40 -13.44
CA SER A 13 -24.50 -16.02 -13.51
C SER A 13 -25.10 -15.85 -14.91
N ALA A 14 -26.02 -16.74 -15.26
CA ALA A 14 -26.77 -16.67 -16.51
C ALA A 14 -28.26 -16.82 -16.23
N THR A 15 -29.12 -16.18 -17.02
CA THR A 15 -30.58 -16.32 -16.88
C THR A 15 -31.07 -17.72 -17.22
N VAL A 16 -30.41 -18.38 -18.18
CA VAL A 16 -30.68 -19.79 -18.56
C VAL A 16 -29.35 -20.49 -18.88
N THR A 17 -29.12 -21.67 -18.29
CA THR A 17 -27.90 -22.47 -18.53
C THR A 17 -28.18 -23.81 -19.22
N SER A 18 -29.41 -24.33 -19.09
CA SER A 18 -29.86 -25.61 -19.64
C SER A 18 -31.19 -25.46 -20.39
N GLY A 19 -31.45 -26.35 -21.36
CA GLY A 19 -32.70 -26.33 -22.13
C GLY A 19 -32.82 -25.17 -23.12
N ILE A 20 -31.69 -24.55 -23.50
CA ILE A 20 -31.65 -23.52 -24.53
C ILE A 20 -31.92 -24.19 -25.87
N THR A 21 -33.01 -23.82 -26.53
CA THR A 21 -33.32 -24.30 -27.88
C THR A 21 -32.30 -23.75 -28.88
N SER A 22 -32.06 -24.48 -29.97
CA SER A 22 -31.17 -24.00 -31.04
C SER A 22 -31.63 -22.63 -31.56
N GLY A 23 -30.72 -21.67 -31.63
CA GLY A 23 -31.00 -20.27 -31.97
C GLY A 23 -31.43 -19.40 -30.78
N GLY A 24 -31.59 -19.97 -29.59
CA GLY A 24 -31.97 -19.27 -28.36
C GLY A 24 -30.89 -18.33 -27.81
N SER A 25 -31.21 -17.69 -26.69
CA SER A 25 -30.34 -16.70 -26.05
C SER A 25 -30.30 -16.83 -24.53
N SER A 26 -29.23 -16.35 -23.90
CA SER A 26 -29.09 -16.23 -22.45
C SER A 26 -28.40 -14.92 -22.08
N VAL A 27 -28.77 -14.33 -20.94
CA VAL A 27 -28.14 -13.11 -20.42
C VAL A 27 -27.14 -13.50 -19.35
N LEU A 28 -25.88 -13.09 -19.53
CA LEU A 28 -24.76 -13.33 -18.64
C LEU A 28 -24.50 -12.09 -17.78
N THR A 29 -24.30 -12.29 -16.49
CA THR A 29 -23.91 -11.24 -15.54
C THR A 29 -22.63 -11.66 -14.82
N ALA A 30 -21.63 -10.79 -14.76
CA ALA A 30 -20.44 -10.96 -13.96
C ALA A 30 -20.53 -10.07 -12.71
N THR A 31 -20.22 -10.63 -11.55
CA THR A 31 -20.18 -9.91 -10.27
C THR A 31 -18.74 -9.91 -9.78
N PRO A 32 -18.01 -8.79 -9.92
CA PRO A 32 -16.66 -8.67 -9.40
C PRO A 32 -16.63 -8.83 -7.87
N ALA A 33 -15.61 -9.52 -7.36
CA ALA A 33 -15.32 -9.51 -5.94
C ALA A 33 -14.76 -8.14 -5.51
N THR A 34 -14.81 -7.85 -4.20
CA THR A 34 -14.19 -6.64 -3.64
C THR A 34 -12.72 -6.53 -4.07
N GLY A 35 -12.32 -5.37 -4.60
CA GLY A 35 -10.97 -5.14 -5.09
C GLY A 35 -10.72 -5.61 -6.53
N TYR A 36 -11.76 -5.99 -7.27
CA TYR A 36 -11.68 -6.38 -8.68
C TYR A 36 -12.71 -5.62 -9.52
N THR A 37 -12.42 -5.52 -10.82
CA THR A 37 -13.36 -5.01 -11.82
C THR A 37 -13.52 -6.05 -12.93
N PHE A 38 -14.74 -6.18 -13.44
CA PHE A 38 -15.00 -6.97 -14.64
C PHE A 38 -14.32 -6.30 -15.84
N THR A 39 -13.66 -7.11 -16.66
CA THR A 39 -12.90 -6.64 -17.84
C THR A 39 -13.54 -7.10 -19.12
N SER A 40 -13.76 -8.41 -19.29
CA SER A 40 -14.33 -8.96 -20.53
C SER A 40 -14.85 -10.38 -20.35
N TRP A 41 -15.69 -10.83 -21.28
CA TRP A 41 -16.09 -12.22 -21.45
C TRP A 41 -15.21 -12.92 -22.49
N SER A 42 -14.95 -14.21 -22.28
CA SER A 42 -14.40 -15.11 -23.28
C SER A 42 -15.35 -16.29 -23.45
N CYS A 43 -15.88 -16.50 -24.65
CA CYS A 43 -16.88 -17.54 -24.92
C CYS A 43 -16.44 -18.44 -26.09
N THR A 44 -16.47 -19.74 -25.87
CA THR A 44 -16.24 -20.77 -26.91
C THR A 44 -17.58 -21.18 -27.51
N GLY A 45 -17.65 -21.31 -28.84
CA GLY A 45 -18.90 -21.71 -29.53
C GLY A 45 -19.89 -20.56 -29.80
N GLY A 46 -19.49 -19.30 -29.64
CA GLY A 46 -20.28 -18.12 -29.98
C GLY A 46 -19.42 -16.95 -30.49
N SER A 47 -20.06 -15.94 -31.09
CA SER A 47 -19.42 -14.82 -31.82
C SER A 47 -18.93 -13.65 -30.94
N MET A 48 -18.82 -13.85 -29.63
CA MET A 48 -18.89 -12.77 -28.65
C MET A 48 -17.71 -12.74 -27.66
N SER A 49 -16.63 -13.46 -27.97
CA SER A 49 -15.37 -13.39 -27.20
C SER A 49 -14.75 -11.99 -27.26
N GLY A 50 -14.34 -11.47 -26.10
CA GLY A 50 -13.79 -10.13 -25.93
C GLY A 50 -14.81 -9.05 -25.53
N SER A 51 -16.10 -9.39 -25.40
CA SER A 51 -17.13 -8.42 -25.00
C SER A 51 -16.87 -7.85 -23.61
N THR A 52 -16.92 -6.52 -23.47
CA THR A 52 -16.79 -5.80 -22.20
C THR A 52 -18.15 -5.42 -21.59
N ASN A 53 -19.27 -5.87 -22.19
CA ASN A 53 -20.61 -5.58 -21.70
C ASN A 53 -20.91 -6.43 -20.45
N ASN A 54 -21.54 -5.82 -19.45
CA ASN A 54 -22.03 -6.51 -18.27
C ASN A 54 -23.26 -5.79 -17.69
N PRO A 55 -24.46 -6.39 -17.73
CA PRO A 55 -24.77 -7.71 -18.28
C PRO A 55 -24.62 -7.76 -19.81
N MET A 56 -24.52 -8.98 -20.34
CA MET A 56 -24.31 -9.27 -21.75
C MET A 56 -25.34 -10.29 -22.23
N THR A 57 -25.92 -10.09 -23.42
CA THR A 57 -26.80 -11.10 -24.04
C THR A 57 -26.03 -11.92 -25.06
N LEU A 58 -25.95 -13.22 -24.85
CA LEU A 58 -25.44 -14.18 -25.82
C LEU A 58 -26.62 -14.77 -26.61
N SER A 59 -26.68 -14.47 -27.90
CA SER A 59 -27.78 -14.87 -28.79
C SER A 59 -27.34 -15.93 -29.80
N ASN A 60 -28.32 -16.57 -30.45
CA ASN A 60 -28.12 -17.56 -31.50
C ASN A 60 -27.25 -18.75 -31.05
N ILE A 61 -27.54 -19.29 -29.87
CA ILE A 61 -26.84 -20.45 -29.31
C ILE A 61 -27.32 -21.71 -30.04
N THR A 62 -26.45 -22.31 -30.87
CA THR A 62 -26.78 -23.49 -31.68
C THR A 62 -26.05 -24.76 -31.22
N GLY A 63 -25.24 -24.67 -30.17
CA GLY A 63 -24.47 -25.77 -29.62
C GLY A 63 -23.95 -25.47 -28.21
N ASP A 64 -23.09 -26.32 -27.70
CA ASP A 64 -22.49 -26.14 -26.38
C ASP A 64 -21.58 -24.91 -26.35
N VAL A 65 -21.86 -24.02 -25.41
CA VAL A 65 -21.10 -22.79 -25.19
C VAL A 65 -20.56 -22.79 -23.77
N THR A 66 -19.26 -22.49 -23.65
CA THR A 66 -18.63 -22.18 -22.36
C THR A 66 -18.17 -20.74 -22.36
N CYS A 67 -18.60 -19.97 -21.36
CA CYS A 67 -18.18 -18.58 -21.15
C CYS A 67 -17.42 -18.42 -19.84
N THR A 68 -16.38 -17.59 -19.86
CA THR A 68 -15.54 -17.26 -18.72
C THR A 68 -15.45 -15.73 -18.58
N PRO A 69 -15.83 -15.15 -17.43
CA PRO A 69 -15.56 -13.75 -17.16
C PRO A 69 -14.07 -13.55 -16.83
N THR A 70 -13.53 -12.40 -17.22
CA THR A 70 -12.19 -11.96 -16.84
C THR A 70 -12.34 -10.80 -15.87
N PHE A 71 -11.71 -10.93 -14.70
CA PHE A 71 -11.64 -9.87 -13.70
C PHE A 71 -10.20 -9.40 -13.56
N THR A 72 -10.01 -8.09 -13.44
CA THR A 72 -8.71 -7.47 -13.17
C THR A 72 -8.74 -6.85 -11.79
N ALA A 73 -7.67 -7.02 -11.01
CA ALA A 73 -7.57 -6.38 -9.70
C ALA A 73 -7.57 -4.85 -9.85
N ILE A 74 -8.35 -4.18 -9.01
CA ILE A 74 -8.31 -2.72 -8.87
C ILE A 74 -7.05 -2.38 -8.12
N VAL A 75 -6.15 -1.65 -8.78
CA VAL A 75 -4.93 -1.15 -8.16
C VAL A 75 -5.21 0.22 -7.54
N VAL A 76 -5.00 0.34 -6.22
CA VAL A 76 -5.11 1.62 -5.50
C VAL A 76 -3.71 2.08 -5.14
N PHE A 77 -3.34 3.28 -5.58
CA PHE A 77 -2.05 3.88 -5.25
C PHE A 77 -2.17 4.71 -3.97
N PRO A 78 -1.52 4.31 -2.86
CA PRO A 78 -1.50 5.14 -1.67
C PRO A 78 -0.77 6.45 -1.94
N THR A 79 -1.27 7.56 -1.40
CA THR A 79 -0.52 8.83 -1.34
C THR A 79 0.54 8.82 -0.23
N SER A 80 0.38 7.92 0.73
CA SER A 80 1.32 7.61 1.79
C SER A 80 1.03 6.24 2.41
N ILE A 81 2.06 5.59 2.96
CA ILE A 81 1.93 4.28 3.61
C ILE A 81 3.13 4.03 4.54
N ILE A 82 2.92 3.30 5.63
CA ILE A 82 4.01 2.75 6.46
C ILE A 82 4.19 1.30 6.05
N THR A 83 5.41 0.83 5.83
CA THR A 83 5.67 -0.54 5.37
C THR A 83 6.87 -1.18 6.07
N HIS A 84 6.96 -2.49 5.90
CA HIS A 84 8.20 -3.25 6.11
C HIS A 84 9.29 -2.88 5.07
N THR A 85 10.49 -3.43 5.26
CA THR A 85 11.70 -3.13 4.45
C THR A 85 11.77 -3.83 3.10
N ASP A 86 10.90 -4.78 2.85
CA ASP A 86 10.75 -5.53 1.61
C ASP A 86 10.01 -4.74 0.52
N GLN A 87 9.31 -3.67 0.89
CA GLN A 87 8.58 -2.81 -0.04
C GLN A 87 9.49 -1.81 -0.75
N THR A 88 9.14 -1.47 -1.99
CA THR A 88 9.91 -0.57 -2.86
C THR A 88 9.04 0.58 -3.35
N VAL A 89 9.64 1.64 -3.89
CA VAL A 89 8.89 2.72 -4.55
C VAL A 89 7.96 2.19 -5.65
N LYS A 90 8.35 1.09 -6.33
CA LYS A 90 7.54 0.47 -7.37
C LYS A 90 6.31 -0.21 -6.77
N SER A 91 6.49 -1.06 -5.74
CA SER A 91 5.33 -1.73 -5.10
C SER A 91 4.39 -0.73 -4.44
N VAL A 92 4.89 0.40 -3.95
CA VAL A 92 4.08 1.45 -3.30
C VAL A 92 3.34 2.33 -4.32
N PHE A 93 4.05 2.99 -5.23
CA PHE A 93 3.48 4.09 -6.03
C PHE A 93 3.25 3.76 -7.52
N ILE A 94 3.75 2.61 -8.02
CA ILE A 94 3.63 2.24 -9.44
C ILE A 94 2.74 1.02 -9.62
N ASP A 95 2.92 0.00 -8.77
CA ASP A 95 2.16 -1.26 -8.84
C ASP A 95 1.00 -1.27 -7.83
N GLY A 96 1.03 -0.44 -6.79
CA GLY A 96 -0.01 -0.37 -5.76
C GLY A 96 -0.23 -1.69 -5.00
N THR A 97 0.81 -2.52 -4.89
CA THR A 97 0.76 -3.84 -4.24
C THR A 97 1.34 -3.84 -2.83
N ALA A 98 1.83 -2.69 -2.35
CA ALA A 98 2.46 -2.61 -1.03
C ALA A 98 1.45 -2.83 0.11
N THR A 99 1.87 -3.59 1.12
CA THR A 99 1.05 -3.87 2.30
C THR A 99 1.35 -2.90 3.44
N PRO A 100 0.31 -2.34 4.10
CA PRO A 100 0.51 -1.42 5.21
C PRO A 100 0.97 -2.15 6.47
N LEU A 101 1.93 -1.55 7.17
CA LEU A 101 2.36 -1.94 8.50
C LEU A 101 1.64 -1.10 9.55
N THR A 102 0.64 -1.69 10.19
CA THR A 102 -0.15 -1.01 11.24
C THR A 102 0.40 -1.28 12.65
N ASN A 103 1.20 -2.32 12.82
CA ASN A 103 1.66 -2.78 14.12
C ASN A 103 3.14 -3.15 14.12
N ALA A 104 3.85 -2.73 15.16
CA ALA A 104 5.17 -3.21 15.54
C ALA A 104 5.13 -3.71 16.98
N TYR A 105 6.10 -4.53 17.35
CA TYR A 105 6.16 -5.13 18.68
C TYR A 105 7.52 -4.91 19.31
N TYR A 106 7.55 -4.69 20.62
CA TYR A 106 8.80 -4.63 21.38
C TYR A 106 8.83 -5.68 22.49
N SER A 107 10.02 -6.23 22.74
CA SER A 107 10.29 -7.03 23.94
C SER A 107 10.88 -6.13 25.02
N VAL A 108 10.73 -6.55 26.27
CA VAL A 108 11.36 -5.89 27.42
C VAL A 108 12.39 -6.80 28.06
N GLN A 109 13.35 -6.19 28.73
CA GLN A 109 14.23 -6.86 29.68
C GLN A 109 14.18 -6.11 31.01
N THR A 110 14.21 -6.87 32.10
CA THR A 110 14.25 -6.32 33.46
C THR A 110 15.55 -6.75 34.11
N SER A 111 16.32 -5.77 34.55
CA SER A 111 17.51 -6.01 35.37
C SER A 111 17.43 -5.14 36.62
N ARG A 112 17.58 -5.78 37.78
CA ARG A 112 17.30 -5.19 39.10
C ARG A 112 15.88 -4.59 39.12
N CYS A 113 15.76 -3.27 39.18
CA CYS A 113 14.47 -2.55 39.23
C CYS A 113 14.19 -1.72 37.97
N LYS A 114 14.93 -1.95 36.87
CA LYS A 114 14.79 -1.18 35.62
C LYS A 114 14.29 -2.08 34.50
N THR A 115 13.12 -1.75 33.97
CA THR A 115 12.55 -2.38 32.77
C THR A 115 12.84 -1.51 31.56
N THR A 116 13.52 -2.07 30.57
CA THR A 116 13.88 -1.39 29.32
C THR A 116 13.37 -2.14 28.11
N ILE A 117 13.21 -1.44 27.00
CA ILE A 117 13.03 -2.07 25.69
C ILE A 117 14.30 -2.85 25.36
N ASN A 118 14.15 -4.14 25.05
CA ASN A 118 15.26 -5.02 24.67
C ASN A 118 15.43 -5.05 23.15
N GLY A 119 14.32 -5.22 22.42
CA GLY A 119 14.32 -5.19 20.96
C GLY A 119 12.97 -4.75 20.41
N VAL A 120 12.97 -4.34 19.14
CA VAL A 120 11.77 -3.93 18.39
C VAL A 120 11.72 -4.72 17.08
N ASN A 121 10.54 -5.24 16.73
CA ASN A 121 10.28 -5.97 15.50
C ASN A 121 9.02 -5.40 14.81
N PRO A 122 9.10 -4.96 13.55
CA PRO A 122 10.35 -4.85 12.76
C PRO A 122 11.30 -3.80 13.35
N GLY A 123 12.60 -4.05 13.28
CA GLY A 123 13.63 -3.11 13.77
C GLY A 123 13.80 -1.89 12.87
N VAL A 124 13.33 -1.97 11.63
CA VAL A 124 13.34 -0.91 10.63
C VAL A 124 11.99 -0.87 9.95
N ILE A 125 11.49 0.34 9.71
CA ILE A 125 10.29 0.59 8.90
C ILE A 125 10.59 1.63 7.84
N TYR A 126 9.73 1.70 6.83
CA TYR A 126 9.68 2.82 5.91
C TYR A 126 8.36 3.57 6.03
N TYR A 127 8.44 4.91 6.01
CA TYR A 127 7.29 5.74 5.68
C TYR A 127 7.45 6.28 4.27
N TRP A 128 6.47 5.98 3.42
CA TRP A 128 6.42 6.44 2.05
C TRP A 128 5.41 7.57 1.92
N THR A 129 5.75 8.61 1.19
CA THR A 129 4.81 9.68 0.83
C THR A 129 5.23 10.38 -0.45
N ASN A 130 4.28 11.02 -1.12
CA ASN A 130 4.56 11.98 -2.18
C ASN A 130 4.70 13.40 -1.61
N PHE A 131 5.34 14.30 -2.35
CA PHE A 131 5.42 15.72 -2.01
C PHE A 131 5.78 16.55 -3.25
N THR A 132 5.58 17.86 -3.16
CA THR A 132 6.02 18.83 -4.16
C THR A 132 7.17 19.64 -3.61
N SER A 133 8.26 19.76 -4.36
CA SER A 133 9.35 20.68 -4.03
C SER A 133 9.17 22.00 -4.77
N SER A 134 9.37 23.12 -4.07
CA SER A 134 9.41 24.47 -4.64
C SER A 134 10.69 24.77 -5.43
N GLY A 135 11.71 23.90 -5.36
CA GLY A 135 13.00 24.14 -6.01
C GLY A 135 13.96 25.06 -5.25
N THR A 136 13.53 25.67 -4.14
CA THR A 136 14.30 26.69 -3.43
C THR A 136 14.33 26.44 -1.93
N GLY A 137 15.50 26.63 -1.31
CA GLY A 137 15.67 26.59 0.14
C GLY A 137 15.40 25.21 0.78
N SER A 138 15.36 25.21 2.11
CA SER A 138 14.97 24.04 2.91
C SER A 138 13.46 24.00 3.10
N GLN A 139 12.86 22.84 2.89
CA GLN A 139 11.41 22.63 2.94
C GLN A 139 11.09 21.51 3.93
N ALA A 140 10.02 21.68 4.71
CA ALA A 140 9.50 20.60 5.54
C ALA A 140 8.97 19.46 4.66
N LEU A 141 9.28 18.22 5.02
CA LEU A 141 9.06 17.04 4.20
C LEU A 141 8.18 16.01 4.89
N VAL A 142 8.61 15.56 6.07
CA VAL A 142 7.87 14.60 6.90
C VAL A 142 7.89 15.09 8.34
N SER A 143 6.78 14.90 9.04
CA SER A 143 6.70 15.04 10.50
C SER A 143 6.33 13.69 11.12
N GLU A 144 7.09 13.31 12.14
CA GLU A 144 6.82 12.16 13.00
C GLU A 144 6.42 12.66 14.40
N THR A 145 5.41 12.03 14.99
CA THR A 145 5.10 12.17 16.42
C THR A 145 4.92 10.82 17.10
N SER A 146 5.17 10.78 18.41
CA SER A 146 4.94 9.63 19.28
C SER A 146 4.07 10.04 20.45
N SER A 147 3.13 9.18 20.84
CA SER A 147 2.26 9.39 22.01
C SER A 147 3.02 9.46 23.35
N ALA A 148 4.27 8.99 23.41
CA ALA A 148 5.15 9.12 24.59
C ALA A 148 6.14 10.30 24.49
N GLY A 149 5.97 11.18 23.51
CA GLY A 149 6.79 12.38 23.33
C GLY A 149 8.10 12.13 22.57
N SER A 150 8.87 13.20 22.41
CA SER A 150 10.03 13.24 21.49
C SER A 150 11.18 12.29 21.86
N SER A 151 11.27 11.88 23.12
CA SER A 151 12.30 10.93 23.59
C SER A 151 12.11 9.50 23.07
N TYR A 152 10.93 9.21 22.49
CA TYR A 152 10.53 7.94 21.87
C TYR A 152 10.33 8.05 20.35
N LEU A 153 10.80 9.12 19.70
CA LEU A 153 10.78 9.15 18.23
C LEU A 153 11.68 8.07 17.65
N LEU A 154 11.26 7.50 16.52
CA LEU A 154 12.07 6.57 15.75
C LEU A 154 13.22 7.33 15.11
N GLN A 155 14.40 6.71 15.05
CA GLN A 155 15.57 7.40 14.55
C GLN A 155 15.58 7.42 13.02
N PHE A 156 15.57 8.60 12.41
CA PHE A 156 15.78 8.75 10.98
C PHE A 156 17.14 8.20 10.55
N THR A 157 17.17 7.48 9.44
CA THR A 157 18.41 7.02 8.80
C THR A 157 18.50 7.57 7.38
N SER A 158 19.50 8.41 7.10
CA SER A 158 19.75 8.91 5.74
C SER A 158 20.13 7.78 4.78
N SER A 159 20.96 6.84 5.24
CA SER A 159 21.32 5.64 4.47
C SER A 159 20.08 4.76 4.24
N GLY A 160 19.74 4.54 2.97
CA GLY A 160 18.56 3.80 2.53
C GLY A 160 17.30 4.65 2.37
N SER A 161 17.28 5.89 2.86
CA SER A 161 16.23 6.85 2.49
C SER A 161 16.50 7.41 1.10
N ASN A 162 15.48 7.44 0.23
CA ASN A 162 15.65 7.87 -1.16
C ASN A 162 14.46 8.69 -1.64
N ILE A 163 14.77 9.74 -2.41
CA ILE A 163 13.79 10.58 -3.12
C ILE A 163 13.78 10.16 -4.59
N TYR A 164 12.61 9.94 -5.15
CA TYR A 164 12.39 9.50 -6.53
C TYR A 164 11.63 10.56 -7.31
N LYS A 165 11.92 10.69 -8.60
CA LYS A 165 11.09 11.51 -9.50
C LYS A 165 9.71 10.85 -9.63
N ALA A 166 8.64 11.63 -9.47
CA ALA A 166 7.28 11.11 -9.55
C ALA A 166 7.04 10.38 -10.89
N GLY A 167 6.30 9.26 -10.83
CA GLY A 167 6.04 8.39 -11.97
C GLY A 167 7.18 7.44 -12.32
N THR A 168 8.29 7.44 -11.58
CA THR A 168 9.49 6.66 -11.92
C THR A 168 10.13 5.99 -10.70
N THR A 169 10.99 5.01 -10.96
CA THR A 169 11.91 4.44 -9.96
C THR A 169 13.27 5.16 -9.91
N THR A 170 13.41 6.29 -10.63
CA THR A 170 14.68 7.02 -10.73
C THR A 170 14.90 7.89 -9.50
N VAL A 171 16.00 7.67 -8.80
CA VAL A 171 16.41 8.47 -7.65
C VAL A 171 16.80 9.89 -8.11
N ALA A 172 16.22 10.90 -7.48
CA ALA A 172 16.57 12.30 -7.69
C ALA A 172 18.00 12.57 -7.22
N LYS A 173 18.66 13.59 -7.77
CA LYS A 173 20.05 13.97 -7.40
C LYS A 173 20.06 15.33 -6.71
N GLY A 174 21.15 15.63 -6.01
CA GLY A 174 21.42 16.95 -5.42
C GLY A 174 20.66 17.26 -4.13
N TRP A 175 19.83 16.33 -3.64
CA TRP A 175 19.05 16.54 -2.42
C TRP A 175 19.85 16.25 -1.14
N LYS A 176 19.47 16.92 -0.06
CA LYS A 176 19.96 16.67 1.30
C LYS A 176 18.79 16.63 2.28
N LEU A 177 18.76 15.57 3.09
CA LEU A 177 17.81 15.42 4.19
C LEU A 177 18.43 15.89 5.52
N THR A 178 17.67 16.64 6.30
CA THR A 178 18.05 17.06 7.66
C THR A 178 16.93 16.72 8.62
N TRP A 179 17.26 15.98 9.69
CA TRP A 179 16.31 15.54 10.71
C TRP A 179 16.52 16.30 12.01
N ASN A 180 15.42 16.75 12.62
CA ASN A 180 15.39 17.31 13.95
C ASN A 180 14.85 16.25 14.93
N SER A 181 15.75 15.64 15.68
CA SER A 181 15.40 14.58 16.65
C SER A 181 14.57 15.06 17.83
N SER A 182 14.50 16.37 18.09
CA SER A 182 13.70 16.93 19.17
C SER A 182 12.23 17.12 18.77
N THR A 183 11.96 17.31 17.47
CA THR A 183 10.61 17.57 16.95
C THR A 183 10.08 16.49 16.02
N GLY A 184 10.93 15.57 15.56
CA GLY A 184 10.57 14.56 14.55
C GLY A 184 10.49 15.11 13.13
N ALA A 185 10.81 16.40 12.93
CA ALA A 185 10.72 17.04 11.63
C ALA A 185 11.88 16.63 10.71
N LEU A 186 11.55 16.15 9.52
CA LEU A 186 12.47 15.93 8.42
C LEU A 186 12.29 17.04 7.39
N THR A 187 13.40 17.62 6.95
CA THR A 187 13.43 18.66 5.91
C THR A 187 14.29 18.22 4.73
N VAL A 188 14.00 18.74 3.54
CA VAL A 188 14.76 18.53 2.32
C VAL A 188 15.25 19.85 1.74
N SER A 189 16.44 19.85 1.16
CA SER A 189 17.01 20.97 0.39
C SER A 189 17.71 20.44 -0.86
N GLY A 190 17.96 21.31 -1.85
CA GLY A 190 18.75 20.98 -3.05
C GLY A 190 17.99 20.25 -4.18
N LEU A 191 16.68 20.07 -4.05
CA LEU A 191 15.83 19.57 -5.14
C LEU A 191 15.45 20.71 -6.10
N ALA A 192 15.30 20.37 -7.38
CA ALA A 192 14.62 21.23 -8.34
C ALA A 192 13.10 21.22 -8.13
N ALA A 193 12.41 22.24 -8.61
CA ALA A 193 10.95 22.31 -8.51
C ALA A 193 10.29 21.12 -9.22
N GLY A 194 9.27 20.54 -8.60
CA GLY A 194 8.52 19.43 -9.18
C GLY A 194 7.97 18.44 -8.16
N ASN A 195 7.35 17.38 -8.67
CA ASN A 195 6.70 16.34 -7.88
C ASN A 195 7.65 15.16 -7.64
N TYR A 196 7.68 14.68 -6.41
CA TYR A 196 8.57 13.60 -5.98
C TYR A 196 7.87 12.61 -5.07
N TRP A 197 8.46 11.43 -4.96
CA TRP A 197 8.14 10.42 -3.96
C TRP A 197 9.33 10.23 -3.04
N ILE A 198 9.10 9.87 -1.79
CA ILE A 198 10.17 9.53 -0.85
C ILE A 198 9.82 8.27 -0.08
N GLY A 199 10.81 7.40 0.13
CA GLY A 199 10.81 6.40 1.18
C GLY A 199 11.76 6.84 2.29
N VAL A 200 11.22 7.14 3.47
CA VAL A 200 11.99 7.53 4.65
C VAL A 200 12.22 6.30 5.54
N LYS A 201 13.47 5.96 5.76
CA LYS A 201 13.87 4.85 6.64
C LYS A 201 13.95 5.30 8.09
N TYR A 202 13.22 4.61 8.96
CA TYR A 202 13.27 4.81 10.40
C TYR A 202 13.81 3.56 11.11
N SER A 203 14.72 3.75 12.05
CA SER A 203 15.23 2.71 12.94
C SER A 203 14.36 2.65 14.20
N ALA A 204 13.44 1.69 14.24
CA ALA A 204 12.66 1.39 15.42
C ALA A 204 13.51 0.69 16.50
N SER A 205 14.54 -0.05 16.08
CA SER A 205 15.52 -0.65 16.98
C SER A 205 16.32 0.36 17.80
N ALA A 206 16.36 1.64 17.38
CA ALA A 206 16.99 2.71 18.16
C ALA A 206 16.30 2.97 19.51
N LEU A 207 15.09 2.44 19.71
CA LEU A 207 14.40 2.47 21.01
C LEU A 207 14.98 1.46 22.02
N SER A 208 15.82 0.51 21.59
CA SER A 208 16.45 -0.44 22.51
C SER A 208 17.26 0.30 23.59
N GLY A 209 17.13 -0.16 24.83
CA GLY A 209 17.72 0.47 26.02
C GLY A 209 16.91 1.62 26.62
N LYS A 210 15.90 2.16 25.93
CA LYS A 210 14.95 3.13 26.52
C LYS A 210 14.13 2.45 27.62
N ALA A 211 13.63 3.25 28.56
CA ALA A 211 12.68 2.75 29.57
C ALA A 211 11.45 2.15 28.86
N ALA A 212 10.89 1.09 29.43
CA ALA A 212 9.64 0.56 28.90
C ALA A 212 8.55 1.64 29.01
N PRO A 213 7.79 1.91 27.93
CA PRO A 213 6.82 2.99 27.93
C PRO A 213 5.63 2.68 28.85
N ASN A 214 5.06 3.75 29.40
CA ASN A 214 3.79 3.73 30.12
C ASN A 214 2.89 4.84 29.53
N PRO A 215 1.79 4.51 28.84
CA PRO A 215 1.21 3.17 28.63
C PRO A 215 2.11 2.23 27.78
N THR A 216 1.87 0.91 27.87
CA THR A 216 2.66 -0.13 27.18
C THR A 216 2.39 -0.23 25.66
N SER A 217 1.56 0.66 25.14
CA SER A 217 1.32 0.82 23.71
C SER A 217 1.54 2.27 23.32
N LEU A 218 2.36 2.48 22.29
CA LEU A 218 2.65 3.78 21.73
C LEU A 218 2.01 3.91 20.36
N THR A 219 1.46 5.08 20.06
CA THR A 219 0.99 5.41 18.73
C THR A 219 2.00 6.34 18.08
N TYR A 220 2.51 5.93 16.93
CA TYR A 220 3.31 6.77 16.03
C TYR A 220 2.42 7.32 14.93
N ARG A 221 2.63 8.59 14.58
CA ARG A 221 1.95 9.24 13.46
C ARG A 221 2.99 9.87 12.54
N PHE A 222 2.89 9.57 11.26
CA PHE A 222 3.74 10.11 10.20
C PHE A 222 2.90 10.92 9.22
N SER A 223 3.37 12.08 8.82
CA SER A 223 2.67 12.96 7.88
C SER A 223 3.64 13.60 6.91
N GLY A 224 3.33 13.51 5.61
CA GLY A 224 4.04 14.23 4.56
C GLY A 224 3.54 15.67 4.45
N ASN A 225 4.44 16.61 4.21
CA ASN A 225 4.06 18.02 4.03
C ASN A 225 3.51 18.25 2.62
N GLY A 226 2.18 18.39 2.50
CA GLY A 226 1.50 18.77 1.26
C GLY A 226 1.26 17.66 0.22
N GLY A 227 1.41 16.37 0.59
CA GLY A 227 1.30 15.28 -0.37
C GLY A 227 0.38 14.11 0.02
N GLY A 228 0.69 13.40 1.11
CA GLY A 228 -0.04 12.18 1.51
C GLY A 228 -0.86 12.31 2.79
N THR A 229 -1.84 11.42 2.94
CA THR A 229 -2.64 11.29 4.18
C THR A 229 -1.72 10.93 5.36
N ALA A 230 -2.02 11.41 6.56
CA ALA A 230 -1.24 10.99 7.72
C ALA A 230 -1.48 9.51 8.03
N GLN A 231 -0.41 8.76 8.30
CA GLN A 231 -0.44 7.34 8.61
C GLN A 231 -0.09 7.11 10.08
N SER A 232 -0.63 6.05 10.67
CA SER A 232 -0.35 5.68 12.05
C SER A 232 0.09 4.23 12.18
N MET A 233 0.99 3.97 13.13
CA MET A 233 1.43 2.62 13.51
C MET A 233 1.43 2.51 15.03
N THR A 234 0.96 1.38 15.55
CA THR A 234 1.01 1.09 16.99
C THR A 234 2.22 0.23 17.31
N LEU A 235 2.99 0.62 18.32
CA LEU A 235 4.06 -0.19 18.90
C LEU A 235 3.61 -0.73 20.25
N SER A 236 3.45 -2.05 20.37
CA SER A 236 2.94 -2.70 21.58
C SER A 236 3.95 -3.67 22.19
N LYS A 237 3.88 -3.86 23.51
CA LYS A 237 4.67 -4.89 24.18
C LYS A 237 4.27 -6.26 23.61
N LYS A 238 5.26 -7.08 23.23
CA LYS A 238 5.02 -8.47 22.87
C LYS A 238 4.46 -9.21 24.09
N SER A 239 3.32 -9.88 23.90
CA SER A 239 2.72 -10.77 24.91
C SER A 239 3.68 -11.87 25.32
#